data_AF-A0A8S8XCD0-F1
#
_entry.id   AF-A0A8S8XCD0-F1
#
_cell.length_a   1.000
_cell.length_b   1.000
_cell.length_c   1.000
_cell.angle_alpha   90.00
_cell.angle_beta   90.00
_cell.angle_gamma   90.00
#
_symmetry.space_group_name_H-M   'P 1'
#
loop_
_entity.id
_entity.type
_entity.pdbx_description
1 polymer ?
#
loop_
_entity_poly.entity_id
_entity_poly.type
_entity_poly.pdbx_seq_one_letter_code
_entity_poly.pdbx_strand_id
1 'polypeptide(L)'
;MSVTASFQNDRRRRLEVRFETILIAIVIVFLAVVFAPTTLVVAFAMAPTVLMFVLDGDPQKNRTLSVGALNLAGTVPALFELWARWNTLAGAVEMIATAHPWRLAFGGALLGWLMNWLIPIASANYMVKQRESSLGELEKRQELMRDVWGLDVDPRWRAPDPEAPVPAAETTAGQVTEISAAASAEPAPESL
;
A
#
# COMPACT_ATOMS: atom_id res chain seq x y z
N MET A 1 -28.80 8.92 37.97
CA MET A 1 -29.39 7.91 37.04
C MET A 1 -29.34 8.42 35.60
N SER A 2 -28.15 8.73 35.06
CA SER A 2 -28.03 9.35 33.72
C SER A 2 -26.95 8.72 32.82
N VAL A 3 -26.18 7.74 33.32
CA VAL A 3 -25.08 7.12 32.58
C VAL A 3 -25.53 5.89 31.76
N THR A 4 -26.72 5.35 32.04
CA THR A 4 -27.23 4.14 31.36
C THR A 4 -27.99 4.41 30.06
N ALA A 5 -28.32 5.67 29.75
CA ALA A 5 -29.12 6.03 28.57
C ALA A 5 -28.28 6.23 27.30
N SER A 6 -27.01 6.65 27.41
CA SER A 6 -26.16 6.91 26.24
C SER A 6 -25.67 5.62 25.55
N PHE A 7 -25.49 4.53 26.30
CA PHE A 7 -25.02 3.25 25.73
C PHE A 7 -26.07 2.46 24.93
N GLN A 8 -27.35 2.82 25.02
CA GLN A 8 -28.41 2.15 24.25
C GLN A 8 -28.65 2.79 22.88
N ASN A 9 -28.27 4.05 22.67
CA ASN A 9 -28.62 4.80 21.46
C ASN A 9 -27.78 4.40 20.24
N ASP A 10 -26.53 3.96 20.44
CA ASP A 10 -25.64 3.57 19.33
C ASP A 10 -25.97 2.20 18.71
N ARG A 11 -26.76 1.37 19.40
CA ARG A 11 -27.14 0.04 18.90
C ARG A 11 -28.29 0.07 17.89
N ARG A 12 -29.11 1.12 17.89
CA ARG A 12 -30.31 1.23 17.02
C ARG A 12 -30.03 1.82 15.63
N ARG A 13 -28.91 2.52 15.43
CA ARG A 13 -28.53 3.11 14.13
C ARG A 13 -27.99 2.11 13.09
N ARG A 14 -27.80 0.84 13.45
CA ARG A 14 -27.20 -0.17 12.54
C ARG A 14 -28.20 -0.93 11.64
N LEU A 15 -29.49 -0.64 11.74
CA LEU A 15 -30.55 -1.39 11.03
C LEU A 15 -31.63 -0.49 10.40
N GLU A 16 -31.29 0.74 10.03
CA GLU A 16 -32.13 1.47 9.07
C GLU A 16 -31.81 0.95 7.66
N VAL A 17 -32.26 -0.26 7.38
CA VAL A 17 -32.17 -0.83 6.03
C VAL A 17 -33.10 0.00 5.16
N ARG A 18 -32.51 0.86 4.33
CA ARG A 18 -33.26 1.74 3.44
C ARG A 18 -34.13 0.86 2.54
N PHE A 19 -35.39 1.26 2.34
CA PHE A 19 -36.33 0.54 1.46
C PHE A 19 -35.72 0.25 0.08
N GLU A 20 -34.90 1.18 -0.43
CA GLU A 20 -34.10 1.01 -1.65
C GLU A 20 -33.16 -0.21 -1.58
N THR A 21 -32.47 -0.43 -0.46
CA THR A 21 -31.58 -1.58 -0.26
C THR A 21 -32.36 -2.89 -0.24
N ILE A 22 -33.55 -2.90 0.37
CA ILE A 22 -34.42 -4.08 0.40
C ILE A 22 -34.93 -4.40 -1.01
N LEU A 23 -35.38 -3.38 -1.77
CA LEU A 23 -35.80 -3.56 -3.16
C LEU A 23 -34.67 -4.08 -4.04
N ILE A 24 -33.47 -3.52 -3.93
CA ILE A 24 -32.30 -3.99 -4.68
C ILE A 24 -31.99 -5.44 -4.32
N ALA A 25 -32.02 -5.80 -3.04
CA ALA A 25 -31.78 -7.18 -2.61
C ALA A 25 -32.83 -8.16 -3.17
N ILE A 26 -34.12 -7.79 -3.17
CA ILE A 26 -35.19 -8.61 -3.75
C ILE A 26 -34.98 -8.81 -5.25
N VAL A 27 -34.64 -7.75 -5.99
CA VAL A 27 -34.37 -7.83 -7.42
C VAL A 27 -33.19 -8.75 -7.72
N ILE A 28 -32.11 -8.64 -6.93
CA ILE A 28 -30.93 -9.51 -7.06
C ILE A 28 -31.29 -10.96 -6.81
N VAL A 29 -32.05 -11.26 -5.75
CA VAL A 29 -32.48 -12.62 -5.43
C VAL A 29 -33.41 -13.18 -6.51
N PHE A 30 -34.32 -12.36 -7.03
CA PHE A 30 -35.20 -12.77 -8.12
C PHE A 30 -34.41 -13.10 -9.39
N LEU A 31 -33.46 -12.25 -9.79
CA LEU A 31 -32.55 -12.51 -10.91
C LEU A 31 -31.76 -13.81 -10.68
N ALA A 32 -31.29 -14.02 -9.46
CA ALA A 32 -30.53 -15.21 -9.09
C ALA A 32 -31.32 -16.51 -9.29
N VAL A 33 -32.62 -16.50 -8.97
CA VAL A 33 -33.50 -17.67 -9.15
C VAL A 33 -33.81 -17.89 -10.62
N VAL A 34 -34.11 -16.83 -11.39
CA VAL A 34 -34.42 -16.93 -12.82
C VAL A 34 -33.20 -17.42 -13.61
N PHE A 35 -32.01 -16.93 -13.27
CA PHE A 35 -30.76 -17.34 -13.87
C PHE A 35 -29.95 -18.24 -12.94
N ALA A 36 -30.58 -19.31 -12.44
CA ALA A 36 -29.95 -20.28 -11.55
C ALA A 36 -28.56 -20.80 -12.02
N PRO A 37 -28.35 -21.23 -13.29
CA PRO A 37 -27.06 -21.75 -13.71
C PRO A 37 -25.95 -20.68 -13.74
N THR A 38 -26.25 -19.45 -14.13
CA THR A 38 -25.24 -18.37 -14.16
C THR A 38 -24.88 -17.95 -12.75
N THR A 39 -25.87 -17.87 -11.85
CA THR A 39 -25.66 -17.46 -10.47
C THR A 39 -24.77 -18.45 -9.74
N LEU A 40 -24.94 -19.75 -9.99
CA LEU A 40 -24.09 -20.79 -9.42
C LEU A 40 -22.62 -20.60 -9.82
N VAL A 41 -22.37 -20.40 -11.12
CA VAL A 41 -21.01 -20.19 -11.64
C VAL A 41 -20.40 -18.89 -11.10
N VAL A 42 -21.15 -17.80 -11.10
CA VAL A 42 -20.69 -16.50 -10.56
C VAL A 42 -20.38 -16.61 -9.07
N ALA A 43 -21.20 -17.31 -8.29
CA ALA A 43 -20.98 -17.47 -6.85
C ALA A 43 -19.64 -18.16 -6.55
N PHE A 44 -19.30 -19.23 -7.27
CA PHE A 44 -18.00 -19.89 -7.13
C PHE A 44 -16.85 -19.04 -7.67
N ALA A 45 -17.04 -18.40 -8.81
CA ALA A 45 -16.02 -17.53 -9.41
C ALA A 45 -15.74 -16.28 -8.55
N MET A 46 -16.68 -15.86 -7.71
CA MET A 46 -16.52 -14.78 -6.73
C MET A 46 -15.87 -15.22 -5.40
N ALA A 47 -15.53 -16.50 -5.19
CA ALA A 47 -14.80 -16.93 -3.99
C ALA A 47 -13.53 -16.08 -3.67
N PRO A 48 -12.72 -15.65 -4.64
CA PRO A 48 -11.54 -14.81 -4.38
C PRO A 48 -11.87 -13.41 -3.84
N THR A 49 -13.02 -12.84 -4.23
CA THR A 49 -13.41 -11.49 -3.78
C THR A 49 -13.92 -11.54 -2.34
N VAL A 50 -14.53 -12.65 -1.95
CA VAL A 50 -14.83 -12.94 -0.54
C VAL A 50 -13.54 -13.06 0.27
N LEU A 51 -12.54 -13.78 -0.23
CA LEU A 51 -11.23 -13.89 0.42
C LEU A 51 -10.61 -12.50 0.62
N MET A 52 -10.65 -11.65 -0.41
CA MET A 52 -10.15 -10.28 -0.30
C MET A 52 -10.95 -9.45 0.69
N PHE A 53 -12.28 -9.56 0.69
CA PHE A 53 -13.13 -8.86 1.65
C PHE A 53 -12.81 -9.22 3.11
N VAL A 54 -12.41 -10.47 3.36
CA VAL A 54 -11.99 -10.94 4.70
C VAL A 54 -10.58 -10.46 5.05
N LEU A 55 -9.66 -10.43 4.08
CA LEU A 55 -8.28 -9.98 4.27
C LEU A 55 -8.14 -8.44 4.33
N ASP A 56 -9.12 -7.70 3.81
CA ASP A 56 -9.03 -6.25 3.70
C ASP A 56 -9.35 -5.57 5.04
N GLY A 57 -8.29 -5.13 5.72
CA GLY A 57 -8.37 -4.28 6.92
C GLY A 57 -8.57 -2.79 6.63
N ASP A 58 -8.59 -2.36 5.36
CA ASP A 58 -8.71 -0.95 5.00
C ASP A 58 -10.17 -0.46 5.15
N PRO A 59 -10.42 0.65 5.89
CA PRO A 59 -11.77 1.18 6.06
C PRO A 59 -12.41 1.68 4.76
N GLN A 60 -11.63 2.03 3.73
CA GLN A 60 -12.15 2.48 2.44
C GLN A 60 -12.41 1.33 1.46
N LYS A 61 -11.94 0.11 1.75
CA LYS A 61 -12.15 -1.12 0.94
C LYS A 61 -11.77 -0.99 -0.55
N ASN A 62 -10.92 -0.03 -0.91
CA ASN A 62 -10.49 0.20 -2.30
C ASN A 62 -9.79 -1.03 -2.92
N ARG A 63 -9.14 -1.83 -2.07
CA ARG A 63 -8.44 -3.06 -2.46
C ARG A 63 -9.45 -4.14 -2.84
N THR A 64 -10.46 -4.34 -2.01
CA THR A 64 -11.55 -5.26 -2.29
C THR A 64 -12.31 -4.88 -3.57
N LEU A 65 -12.55 -3.58 -3.80
CA LEU A 65 -13.28 -3.10 -4.97
C LEU A 65 -12.52 -3.33 -6.28
N SER A 66 -11.21 -3.08 -6.29
CA SER A 66 -10.36 -3.30 -7.47
C SER A 66 -10.22 -4.79 -7.82
N VAL A 67 -9.99 -5.64 -6.81
CA VAL A 67 -9.95 -7.11 -6.99
C VAL A 67 -11.33 -7.64 -7.41
N GLY A 68 -12.40 -7.08 -6.84
CA GLY A 68 -13.80 -7.29 -7.20
C GLY A 68 -14.06 -7.11 -8.68
N ALA A 69 -13.77 -5.92 -9.18
CA ALA A 69 -13.97 -5.56 -10.57
C ALA A 69 -13.14 -6.43 -11.53
N LEU A 70 -11.89 -6.70 -11.19
CA LEU A 70 -11.00 -7.48 -12.06
C LEU A 70 -11.33 -8.97 -12.06
N ASN A 71 -11.72 -9.53 -10.91
CA ASN A 71 -12.25 -10.89 -10.85
C ASN A 71 -13.51 -11.00 -11.70
N LEU A 72 -14.43 -10.04 -11.59
CA LEU A 72 -15.68 -10.04 -12.36
C LEU A 72 -15.42 -9.95 -13.87
N ALA A 73 -14.44 -9.14 -14.30
CA ALA A 73 -13.98 -9.12 -15.68
C ALA A 73 -13.42 -10.49 -16.13
N GLY A 74 -12.66 -11.18 -15.27
CA GLY A 74 -12.14 -12.52 -15.54
C GLY A 74 -13.22 -13.61 -15.60
N THR A 75 -14.38 -13.40 -14.98
CA THR A 75 -15.51 -14.34 -15.05
C THR A 75 -16.30 -14.28 -16.36
N VAL A 76 -16.22 -13.17 -17.10
CA VAL A 76 -16.94 -12.96 -18.37
C VAL A 76 -16.73 -14.09 -19.40
N PRO A 77 -15.50 -14.53 -19.72
CA PRO A 77 -15.30 -15.62 -20.70
C PRO A 77 -15.95 -16.94 -20.26
N ALA A 78 -15.92 -17.27 -18.96
CA ALA A 78 -16.59 -18.45 -18.43
C ALA A 78 -18.12 -18.33 -18.58
N LEU A 79 -18.70 -17.14 -18.34
CA LEU A 79 -20.11 -16.88 -18.56
C LEU A 79 -20.52 -17.06 -20.03
N PHE A 80 -19.70 -16.57 -20.96
CA PHE A 80 -19.94 -16.76 -22.39
C PHE A 80 -19.92 -18.24 -22.78
N GLU A 81 -18.99 -19.02 -22.24
CA GLU A 81 -18.92 -20.46 -22.50
C GLU A 81 -20.15 -21.22 -21.96
N LEU A 82 -20.63 -20.84 -20.78
CA LEU A 82 -21.85 -21.39 -20.18
C LEU A 82 -23.07 -21.09 -21.06
N TRP A 83 -23.23 -19.83 -21.50
CA TRP A 83 -24.34 -19.43 -22.35
C TRP A 83 -24.30 -20.08 -23.72
N ALA A 84 -23.10 -20.29 -24.29
CA ALA A 84 -22.92 -20.86 -25.61
C ALA A 84 -23.10 -22.39 -25.66
N ARG A 85 -22.67 -23.11 -24.61
CA ARG A 85 -22.69 -24.59 -24.62
C ARG A 85 -23.97 -25.15 -24.01
N TRP A 86 -24.35 -24.72 -22.81
CA TRP A 86 -25.44 -25.34 -22.05
C TRP A 86 -26.05 -24.34 -21.06
N ASN A 87 -27.17 -23.72 -21.40
CA ASN A 87 -27.98 -22.93 -20.46
C ASN A 87 -28.80 -23.84 -19.52
N THR A 88 -28.18 -24.90 -19.01
CA THR A 88 -28.81 -25.90 -18.12
C THR A 88 -28.05 -26.01 -16.82
N LEU A 89 -28.76 -26.40 -15.76
CA LEU A 89 -28.15 -26.58 -14.43
C LEU A 89 -27.10 -27.70 -14.44
N ALA A 90 -27.33 -28.78 -15.20
CA ALA A 90 -26.37 -29.88 -15.36
C ALA A 90 -25.06 -29.39 -16.01
N GLY A 91 -25.16 -28.57 -17.07
CA GLY A 91 -24.01 -27.96 -17.71
C GLY A 91 -23.22 -27.04 -16.77
N ALA A 92 -23.89 -26.28 -15.91
CA ALA A 92 -23.22 -25.45 -14.91
C ALA A 92 -22.43 -26.28 -13.89
N VAL A 93 -22.99 -27.39 -13.41
CA VAL A 93 -22.31 -28.29 -12.46
C VAL A 93 -21.12 -29.00 -13.12
N GLU A 94 -21.25 -29.43 -14.37
CA GLU A 94 -20.15 -30.03 -15.15
C GLU A 94 -19.02 -29.01 -15.41
N MET A 95 -19.40 -27.76 -15.69
CA MET A 95 -18.45 -26.66 -15.89
C MET A 95 -17.72 -26.30 -14.59
N ILE A 96 -18.39 -26.43 -13.44
CA ILE A 96 -17.77 -26.30 -12.11
C ILE A 96 -16.79 -27.46 -11.85
N ALA A 97 -17.13 -28.68 -12.25
CA ALA A 97 -16.27 -29.85 -12.06
C ALA A 97 -15.03 -29.85 -12.97
N THR A 98 -15.05 -29.10 -14.07
CA THR A 98 -13.93 -29.02 -15.02
C THR A 98 -13.01 -27.84 -14.70
N ALA A 99 -11.70 -28.09 -14.68
CA ALA A 99 -10.71 -27.09 -14.27
C ALA A 99 -10.46 -25.96 -15.29
N HIS A 100 -10.90 -26.13 -16.54
CA HIS A 100 -10.57 -25.24 -17.65
C HIS A 100 -11.06 -23.78 -17.47
N PRO A 101 -12.35 -23.52 -17.18
CA PRO A 101 -12.89 -22.15 -17.09
C PRO A 101 -12.39 -21.36 -15.87
N TRP A 102 -11.95 -22.05 -14.82
CA TRP A 102 -11.56 -21.43 -13.55
C TRP A 102 -10.21 -20.71 -13.63
N ARG A 103 -9.35 -21.09 -14.58
CA ARG A 103 -8.01 -20.50 -14.73
C ARG A 103 -8.06 -19.01 -15.05
N LEU A 104 -9.02 -18.58 -15.87
CA LEU A 104 -9.19 -17.16 -16.24
C LEU A 104 -9.86 -16.36 -15.13
N ALA A 105 -10.86 -16.94 -14.45
CA ALA A 105 -11.51 -16.31 -13.31
C ALA A 105 -10.53 -16.08 -12.15
N PHE A 106 -9.81 -17.12 -11.72
CA PHE A 106 -8.79 -16.99 -10.70
C PHE A 106 -7.59 -16.15 -11.14
N GLY A 107 -7.25 -16.18 -12.44
CA GLY A 107 -6.24 -15.31 -13.03
C GLY A 107 -6.56 -13.83 -12.84
N GLY A 108 -7.80 -13.42 -13.12
CA GLY A 108 -8.27 -12.04 -12.92
C GLY A 108 -8.20 -11.61 -11.45
N ALA A 109 -8.60 -12.49 -10.53
CA ALA A 109 -8.51 -12.21 -9.08
C ALA A 109 -7.06 -12.05 -8.60
N LEU A 110 -6.16 -12.94 -9.02
CA LEU A 110 -4.73 -12.87 -8.71
C LEU A 110 -4.12 -11.57 -9.25
N LEU A 111 -4.48 -11.20 -10.48
CA LEU A 111 -3.97 -10.01 -11.15
C LEU A 111 -4.45 -8.72 -10.47
N GLY A 112 -5.69 -8.71 -9.98
CA GLY A 112 -6.21 -7.60 -9.18
C GLY A 112 -5.48 -7.45 -7.85
N TRP A 113 -5.15 -8.57 -7.21
CA TRP A 113 -4.39 -8.57 -5.97
C TRP A 113 -2.95 -8.10 -6.18
N LEU A 114 -2.29 -8.57 -7.25
CA LEU A 114 -0.96 -8.11 -7.66
C LEU A 114 -0.95 -6.60 -7.96
N MET A 115 -2.00 -6.08 -8.62
CA MET A 115 -2.11 -4.65 -8.91
C MET A 115 -2.17 -3.81 -7.62
N ASN A 116 -2.90 -4.28 -6.61
CA ASN A 116 -3.00 -3.62 -5.32
C ASN A 116 -1.66 -3.62 -4.52
N TRP A 117 -0.76 -4.57 -4.80
CA TRP A 117 0.61 -4.54 -4.27
C TRP A 117 1.55 -3.65 -5.07
N LEU A 118 1.34 -3.53 -6.38
CA LEU A 118 2.20 -2.72 -7.23
C LEU A 118 2.07 -1.21 -6.94
N ILE A 119 0.86 -0.75 -6.64
CA ILE A 119 0.56 0.67 -6.38
C ILE A 119 1.37 1.24 -5.19
N PRO A 120 1.36 0.65 -3.98
CA PRO A 120 2.12 1.19 -2.85
C PRO A 120 3.63 1.16 -3.12
N ILE A 121 4.16 0.11 -3.75
CA ILE A 121 5.58 0.02 -4.13
C ILE A 121 5.96 1.18 -5.07
N ALA A 122 5.13 1.43 -6.09
CA ALA A 122 5.35 2.53 -7.02
C ALA A 122 5.31 3.90 -6.32
N SER A 123 4.34 4.11 -5.42
CA SER A 123 4.20 5.38 -4.69
C SER A 123 5.36 5.65 -3.71
N ALA A 124 5.86 4.61 -3.03
CA ALA A 124 6.99 4.74 -2.11
C ALA A 124 8.27 5.13 -2.85
N ASN A 125 8.55 4.49 -3.98
CA ASN A 125 9.69 4.82 -4.84
C ASN A 125 9.57 6.24 -5.42
N TYR A 126 8.36 6.67 -5.78
CA TYR A 126 8.11 8.03 -6.26
C TYR A 126 8.40 9.09 -5.17
N MET A 127 7.95 8.86 -3.94
CA MET A 127 8.22 9.77 -2.81
C MET A 127 9.71 9.88 -2.49
N VAL A 128 10.47 8.79 -2.53
CA VAL A 128 11.93 8.83 -2.29
C VAL A 128 12.62 9.67 -3.36
N LYS A 129 12.29 9.44 -4.63
CA LYS A 129 12.85 10.19 -5.76
C LYS A 129 12.52 11.69 -5.70
N GLN A 130 11.32 12.05 -5.23
CA GLN A 130 10.93 13.45 -5.05
C GLN A 130 11.64 14.13 -3.86
N ARG A 131 12.01 13.37 -2.83
CA ARG A 131 12.84 13.89 -1.72
C ARG A 131 14.27 14.18 -2.16
N GLU A 132 14.85 13.31 -2.98
CA GLU A 132 16.20 13.50 -3.53
C GLU A 132 16.30 14.78 -4.38
N SER A 133 15.31 15.05 -5.24
CA SER A 133 15.31 16.29 -6.03
C SER A 133 15.19 17.54 -5.17
N SER A 134 14.42 17.46 -4.07
CA SER A 134 14.23 18.58 -3.15
C SER A 134 15.49 18.84 -2.30
N LEU A 135 16.21 17.79 -1.91
CA LEU A 135 17.49 17.90 -1.19
C LEU A 135 18.56 18.59 -2.04
N GLY A 136 18.70 18.22 -3.31
CA GLY A 136 19.69 18.84 -4.20
C GLY A 136 19.43 20.33 -4.48
N GLU A 137 18.16 20.76 -4.47
CA GLU A 137 17.82 22.18 -4.60
C GLU A 137 18.09 22.97 -3.32
N LEU A 138 17.89 22.34 -2.15
CA LEU A 138 18.22 22.92 -0.85
C LEU A 138 19.74 23.04 -0.64
N GLU A 139 20.52 22.02 -1.02
CA GLU A 139 21.99 22.06 -0.95
C GLU A 139 22.56 23.17 -1.85
N LYS A 140 22.06 23.31 -3.08
CA LYS A 140 22.47 24.41 -3.97
C LYS A 140 22.14 25.79 -3.40
N ARG A 141 20.98 25.94 -2.74
CA ARG A 141 20.62 27.19 -2.05
C ARG A 141 21.51 27.45 -0.84
N GLN A 142 21.88 26.41 -0.09
CA GLN A 142 22.82 26.52 1.02
C GLN A 142 24.22 26.91 0.53
N GLU A 143 24.68 26.36 -0.59
CA GLU A 143 25.98 26.69 -1.18
C GLU A 143 26.02 28.14 -1.68
N LEU A 144 24.97 28.61 -2.37
CA LEU A 144 24.81 30.01 -2.75
C LEU A 144 24.80 30.97 -1.55
N MET A 145 24.09 30.60 -0.47
CA MET A 145 24.06 31.41 0.76
C MET A 145 25.45 31.45 1.42
N ARG A 146 26.18 30.32 1.42
CA ARG A 146 27.54 30.23 1.96
C ARG A 146 28.53 31.08 1.15
N ASP A 147 28.38 31.13 -0.17
CA ASP A 147 29.23 31.95 -1.06
C ASP A 147 28.98 33.46 -0.87
N VAL A 148 27.72 33.87 -0.72
CA VAL A 148 27.37 35.29 -0.58
C VAL A 148 27.61 35.81 0.84
N TRP A 149 27.45 34.98 1.88
CA TRP A 149 27.46 35.41 3.28
C TRP A 149 28.61 34.86 4.13
N GLY A 150 29.41 33.91 3.63
CA GLY A 150 30.47 33.26 4.40
C GLY A 150 29.95 32.18 5.36
N LEU A 151 30.88 31.50 6.07
CA LEU A 151 30.62 30.29 6.89
C LEU A 151 29.64 30.48 8.07
N ASP A 152 29.28 31.72 8.44
CA ASP A 152 28.40 32.04 9.58
C ASP A 152 26.93 31.62 9.40
N VAL A 153 26.53 31.15 8.22
CA VAL A 153 25.15 30.69 7.91
C VAL A 153 25.03 29.16 7.85
N ASP A 154 25.93 28.43 8.51
CA ASP A 154 25.71 26.99 8.70
C ASP A 154 24.61 26.79 9.77
N PRO A 155 23.52 26.06 9.50
CA PRO A 155 22.52 25.74 10.54
C PRO A 155 23.09 24.92 11.72
N ARG A 156 24.32 24.40 11.60
CA ARG A 156 25.10 23.80 12.71
C ARG A 156 25.95 24.82 13.46
N TRP A 157 26.04 26.06 12.98
CA TRP A 157 26.75 27.14 13.65
C TRP A 157 25.99 27.54 14.91
N ARG A 158 26.61 27.30 16.05
CA ARG A 158 26.19 27.85 17.34
C ARG A 158 27.06 29.06 17.57
N ALA A 159 26.46 30.25 17.66
CA ALA A 159 27.17 31.45 18.05
C ALA A 159 27.97 31.14 19.33
N PRO A 160 29.28 31.46 19.39
CA PRO A 160 30.06 31.31 20.60
C PRO A 160 29.33 32.03 21.74
N ASP A 161 29.00 31.30 22.80
CA ASP A 161 28.28 31.84 23.94
C ASP A 161 29.14 32.97 24.57
N PRO A 162 28.61 34.21 24.67
CA PRO A 162 29.37 35.34 25.22
C PRO A 162 29.75 35.14 26.69
N GLU A 163 29.09 34.22 27.40
CA GLU A 163 29.41 33.84 28.79
C GLU A 163 30.15 32.50 28.90
N ALA A 164 30.32 31.76 27.79
CA ALA A 164 31.22 30.63 27.80
C ALA A 164 32.65 31.15 28.03
N PRO A 165 33.41 30.57 28.97
CA PRO A 165 34.83 30.84 29.07
C PRO A 165 35.42 30.64 27.68
N VAL A 166 36.04 31.68 27.13
CA VAL A 166 36.79 31.58 25.87
C VAL A 166 37.62 30.31 26.00
N PRO A 167 37.38 29.26 25.21
CA PRO A 167 38.23 28.10 25.28
C PRO A 167 39.61 28.63 24.94
N ALA A 168 40.49 28.60 25.94
CA ALA A 168 41.91 28.73 25.71
C ALA A 168 42.22 27.86 24.49
N ALA A 169 43.01 28.38 23.56
CA ALA A 169 43.37 27.74 22.31
C ALA A 169 44.12 26.40 22.56
N GLU A 170 43.39 25.39 23.03
CA GLU A 170 43.86 24.09 23.47
C GLU A 170 43.12 23.00 22.70
N THR A 171 42.94 23.13 21.38
CA THR A 171 42.65 21.95 20.54
C THR A 171 43.14 22.11 19.12
N THR A 172 44.36 22.62 18.95
CA THR A 172 45.03 22.52 17.63
C THR A 172 46.46 22.00 17.73
N ALA A 173 47.11 22.08 18.90
CA ALA A 173 48.44 21.50 19.10
C ALA A 173 48.41 19.97 19.37
N GLY A 174 47.43 19.48 20.13
CA GLY A 174 47.33 18.06 20.50
C GLY A 174 46.91 17.14 19.34
N GLN A 175 45.91 17.55 18.55
CA GLN A 175 45.42 16.74 17.43
C GLN A 175 46.40 16.66 16.25
N VAL A 176 47.25 17.68 16.04
CA VAL A 176 48.26 17.64 14.98
C VAL A 176 49.41 16.67 15.33
N THR A 177 49.71 16.48 16.62
CA THR A 177 50.77 15.56 17.07
C THR A 177 50.32 14.10 16.97
N GLU A 178 49.06 13.80 17.27
CA GLU A 178 48.50 12.44 17.20
C GLU A 178 48.35 11.94 15.75
N ILE A 179 47.97 12.83 14.83
CA ILE A 179 47.88 12.50 13.39
C ILE A 179 49.28 12.38 12.77
N SER A 180 50.26 13.19 13.20
CA SER A 180 51.65 13.10 12.73
C SER A 180 52.38 11.86 13.26
N ALA A 181 52.06 11.37 14.46
CA ALA A 181 52.64 10.13 15.00
C ALA A 181 52.08 8.86 14.33
N ALA A 182 50.79 8.87 13.97
CA ALA A 182 50.16 7.76 13.25
C ALA A 182 50.65 7.64 11.79
N ALA A 183 51.15 8.73 11.19
CA ALA A 183 51.64 8.75 9.81
C ALA A 183 53.10 8.26 9.63
N SER A 184 53.86 8.07 10.71
CA SER A 184 55.25 7.58 10.66
C SER A 184 55.42 6.10 10.98
N ALA A 185 54.34 5.36 11.26
CA ALA A 185 54.38 3.91 11.42
C ALA A 185 54.20 3.21 10.07
N GLU A 186 55.26 3.22 9.26
CA GLU A 186 55.42 2.36 8.09
C GLU A 186 55.39 0.88 8.53
N PRO A 187 54.56 -0.01 7.94
CA PRO A 187 54.66 -1.44 8.20
C PRO A 187 55.90 -1.97 7.47
N ALA A 188 56.94 -2.31 8.24
CA ALA A 188 58.10 -3.02 7.73
C ALA A 188 57.68 -4.37 7.09
N PRO A 189 58.32 -4.79 5.99
CA PRO A 189 58.01 -6.05 5.33
C PRO A 189 58.65 -7.21 6.09
N GLU A 190 57.84 -8.03 6.77
CA GLU A 190 58.31 -9.33 7.27
C GLU A 190 58.08 -10.42 6.22
N SER A 191 59.21 -10.83 5.66
CA SER A 191 59.46 -12.08 4.97
C SER A 191 59.15 -13.30 5.84
N LEU A 192 58.35 -14.23 5.32
CA LEU A 192 58.62 -15.68 5.21
C LEU A 192 57.45 -16.41 4.51
#